data_AF-A0A7C2DSC3-F1
#
_entry.id   AF-A0A7C2DSC3-F1
#
_cell.length_a   1.000
_cell.length_b   1.000
_cell.length_c   1.000
_cell.angle_alpha   90.00
_cell.angle_beta   90.00
_cell.angle_gamma   90.00
#
_symmetry.space_group_name_H-M   'P 1'
#
loop_
_entity.id
_entity.type
_entity.pdbx_description
1 polymer ?
#
loop_
_entity_poly.entity_id
_entity_poly.type
_entity_poly.pdbx_seq_one_letter_code
_entity_poly.pdbx_strand_id
1 'polypeptide(L)'
;MPPRTLAELDALRDECKAMVTKRAGLSAGAAVLPIPGLDIGADVSLLLEMIPAINRKFGLSPEQIEALDPQLKKIMLVAITSIGSELVGKLVT
;
A
#
# COMPACT_ATOMS: atom_id res chain seq x y z
N MET A 1 -2.87 -6.88 13.43
CA MET A 1 -4.14 -7.59 13.13
C MET A 1 -5.00 -6.67 12.28
N PRO A 2 -5.79 -7.19 11.33
CA PRO A 2 -6.69 -6.36 10.52
C PRO A 2 -7.73 -5.59 11.34
N PRO A 3 -8.21 -4.43 10.86
CA PRO A 3 -9.27 -3.67 11.52
C PRO A 3 -10.55 -4.51 11.62
N ARG A 4 -11.25 -4.40 12.75
CA ARG A 4 -12.43 -5.22 13.07
C ARG A 4 -13.73 -4.46 12.90
N THR A 5 -13.67 -3.15 12.76
CA THR A 5 -14.85 -2.28 12.55
C THR A 5 -14.65 -1.34 11.36
N LEU A 6 -15.76 -0.88 10.78
CA LEU A 6 -15.72 0.12 9.71
C LEU A 6 -15.10 1.45 10.19
N ALA A 7 -15.35 1.84 11.44
CA ALA A 7 -14.74 3.04 12.02
C ALA A 7 -13.22 2.93 12.14
N GLU A 8 -12.69 1.78 12.58
CA GLU A 8 -11.25 1.52 12.60
C GLU A 8 -10.66 1.52 11.19
N LEU A 9 -11.38 0.93 10.23
CA LEU A 9 -10.97 0.90 8.83
C LEU A 9 -10.89 2.32 8.23
N ASP A 10 -11.90 3.15 8.49
CA ASP A 10 -11.95 4.54 8.02
C ASP A 10 -10.85 5.39 8.67
N ALA A 11 -10.61 5.22 9.97
CA ALA A 11 -9.54 5.92 10.66
C ALA A 11 -8.16 5.55 10.10
N LEU A 12 -7.90 4.27 9.86
CA LEU A 12 -6.65 3.80 9.25
C LEU A 12 -6.49 4.30 7.81
N ARG A 13 -7.58 4.31 7.03
CA ARG A 13 -7.60 4.87 5.67
C ARG A 13 -7.19 6.34 5.71
N ASP A 14 -7.78 7.13 6.58
CA ASP A 14 -7.53 8.57 6.65
C ASP A 14 -6.10 8.86 7.13
N GLU A 15 -5.59 8.08 8.07
CA GLU A 15 -4.18 8.12 8.49
C GLU A 15 -3.23 7.81 7.32
N CYS A 16 -3.51 6.75 6.57
CA CYS A 16 -2.68 6.35 5.42
C CYS A 16 -2.74 7.39 4.30
N LYS A 17 -3.90 7.97 4.03
CA LYS A 17 -4.04 9.07 3.07
C LYS A 17 -3.19 10.27 3.49
N ALA A 18 -3.26 10.69 4.75
CA ALA A 18 -2.45 11.79 5.25
C ALA A 18 -0.94 11.51 5.12
N MET A 19 -0.51 10.28 5.40
CA MET A 19 0.88 9.84 5.21
C MET A 19 1.32 9.95 3.74
N VAL A 20 0.53 9.39 2.83
CA VAL A 20 0.81 9.41 1.39
C VAL A 20 0.85 10.85 0.88
N THR A 21 -0.14 11.69 1.22
CA THR A 21 -0.18 13.10 0.82
C THR A 21 1.07 13.86 1.28
N LYS A 22 1.51 13.65 2.53
CA LYS A 22 2.71 14.29 3.06
C LYS A 22 3.97 13.87 2.27
N ARG A 23 4.11 12.58 1.96
CA ARG A 23 5.29 12.06 1.26
C ARG A 23 5.29 12.39 -0.24
N ALA A 24 4.12 12.37 -0.88
CA ALA A 24 3.95 12.81 -2.26
C ALA A 24 4.33 14.30 -2.43
N GLY A 25 3.94 15.16 -1.48
CA GLY A 25 4.34 16.57 -1.48
C GLY A 25 5.86 16.77 -1.41
N LEU A 26 6.60 15.88 -0.74
CA LEU A 26 8.06 15.90 -0.73
C LEU A 26 8.65 15.42 -2.08
N SER A 27 8.08 14.37 -2.68
CA SER A 27 8.50 13.86 -3.99
C SER A 27 8.32 14.91 -5.09
N ALA A 28 7.21 15.66 -5.05
CA ALA A 28 6.95 16.76 -5.98
C ALA A 28 8.05 17.83 -5.99
N GLY A 29 8.80 18.00 -4.89
CA GLY A 29 9.98 18.87 -4.84
C GLY A 29 11.19 18.33 -5.62
N ALA A 30 11.35 17.00 -5.70
CA ALA A 30 12.43 16.36 -6.46
C ALA A 30 12.20 16.48 -7.98
N ALA A 31 10.94 16.46 -8.42
CA ALA A 31 10.52 16.63 -9.81
C ALA A 31 10.88 18.00 -10.43
N VAL A 32 11.18 19.01 -9.59
CA VAL A 32 11.60 20.35 -10.03
C VAL A 32 13.02 20.34 -10.63
N LEU A 33 13.84 19.33 -10.31
CA LEU A 33 15.21 19.22 -10.82
C LEU A 33 15.21 18.62 -12.23
N PRO A 34 15.84 19.26 -13.23
CA PRO A 34 15.85 18.80 -14.62
C PRO A 34 16.86 17.66 -14.83
N ILE A 35 16.76 16.59 -14.05
CA ILE A 35 17.62 15.40 -14.13
C ILE A 35 16.80 14.27 -14.80
N PRO A 36 17.20 13.82 -16.01
CA PRO A 36 16.50 12.73 -16.69
C PRO A 36 16.40 11.48 -15.81
N GLY A 37 15.18 10.94 -15.65
CA GLY A 37 14.91 9.71 -14.91
C GLY A 37 14.86 9.84 -13.37
N LEU A 38 15.20 10.99 -12.80
CA LEU A 38 15.15 11.21 -11.35
C LEU A 38 13.71 11.10 -10.79
N ASP A 39 12.76 11.72 -11.47
CA ASP A 39 11.34 11.75 -11.10
C ASP A 39 10.74 10.33 -11.01
N ILE A 40 10.97 9.51 -12.05
CA ILE A 40 10.54 8.09 -12.07
C ILE A 40 11.16 7.31 -10.92
N GLY A 41 12.46 7.52 -10.66
CA GLY A 41 13.15 6.86 -9.55
C GLY A 41 12.56 7.24 -8.20
N ALA A 42 12.26 8.53 -7.99
CA ALA A 42 11.63 9.04 -6.78
C ALA A 42 10.23 8.45 -6.59
N ASP A 43 9.40 8.43 -7.63
CA ASP A 43 8.03 7.90 -7.57
C ASP A 43 8.00 6.39 -7.28
N VAL A 44 8.86 5.59 -7.93
CA VAL A 44 8.96 4.15 -7.65
C VAL A 44 9.48 3.91 -6.24
N SER A 45 10.47 4.68 -5.79
CA SER A 45 11.00 4.55 -4.43
C SER A 45 9.93 4.87 -3.37
N LEU A 46 9.13 5.91 -3.61
CA LEU A 46 8.01 6.28 -2.76
C LEU A 46 6.96 5.16 -2.72
N LEU A 47 6.62 4.58 -3.87
CA LEU A 47 5.68 3.45 -3.95
C LEU A 47 6.16 2.24 -3.14
N LEU A 48 7.43 1.86 -3.31
CA LEU A 48 8.07 0.75 -2.63
C LEU A 48 8.20 0.98 -1.11
N GLU A 49 8.26 2.22 -0.65
CA GLU A 49 8.20 2.56 0.78
C GLU A 49 6.76 2.54 1.31
N MET A 50 5.82 3.15 0.59
CA MET A 50 4.46 3.40 1.08
C MET A 50 3.58 2.14 1.08
N ILE A 51 3.64 1.30 0.05
CA ILE A 51 2.80 0.08 0.01
C ILE A 51 3.07 -0.83 1.22
N PRO A 52 4.33 -1.18 1.57
CA PRO A 52 4.60 -1.99 2.75
C PRO A 52 4.18 -1.30 4.06
N ALA A 53 4.35 0.02 4.18
CA ALA A 53 3.93 0.77 5.35
C ALA A 53 2.40 0.75 5.53
N ILE A 54 1.65 0.92 4.44
CA ILE A 54 0.19 0.79 4.41
C ILE A 54 -0.22 -0.63 4.79
N ASN A 55 0.36 -1.66 4.16
CA ASN A 55 0.05 -3.06 4.47
C ASN A 55 0.24 -3.36 5.95
N ARG A 56 1.34 -2.89 6.56
CA ARG A 56 1.62 -3.09 7.99
C ARG A 56 0.56 -2.44 8.89
N LYS A 57 0.04 -1.28 8.51
CA LYS A 57 -1.05 -0.58 9.24
C LYS A 57 -2.38 -1.33 9.13
N PHE A 58 -2.69 -1.89 7.98
CA PHE A 58 -3.90 -2.69 7.76
C PHE A 58 -3.79 -4.14 8.28
N GLY A 59 -2.67 -4.55 8.86
CA GLY A 59 -2.49 -5.92 9.32
C GLY A 59 -2.22 -6.93 8.21
N LEU A 60 -1.76 -6.44 7.05
CA LEU A 60 -1.55 -7.19 5.81
C LEU A 60 -0.06 -7.38 5.48
N SER A 61 0.87 -7.15 6.43
CA SER A 61 2.26 -7.55 6.21
C SER A 61 2.38 -9.08 6.17
N PRO A 62 3.40 -9.65 5.50
CA PRO A 62 3.60 -11.10 5.44
C PRO A 62 3.58 -11.75 6.82
N GLU A 63 4.33 -11.18 7.76
CA GLU A 63 4.39 -11.64 9.15
C GLU A 63 3.03 -11.58 9.86
N GLN A 64 2.23 -10.55 9.59
CA GLN A 64 0.90 -10.38 10.20
C GLN A 64 -0.12 -11.35 9.63
N ILE A 65 -0.03 -11.66 8.32
CA ILE A 65 -0.87 -12.66 7.65
C ILE A 65 -0.49 -14.06 8.12
N GLU A 66 0.80 -14.34 8.30
CA GLU A 66 1.28 -15.62 8.80
C GLU A 66 0.83 -15.92 10.21
N ALA A 67 0.68 -14.89 11.04
CA ALA A 67 0.19 -15.00 12.41
C ALA A 67 -1.35 -15.11 12.52
N LEU A 68 -2.09 -15.06 11.41
CA LEU A 68 -3.55 -15.26 11.42
C LEU A 68 -3.91 -16.72 11.67
N ASP A 69 -5.14 -16.94 12.12
CA ASP A 69 -5.69 -18.29 12.17
C ASP A 69 -5.71 -18.91 10.75
N PRO A 70 -5.61 -20.25 10.63
CA PRO A 70 -5.49 -20.90 9.33
C PRO A 70 -6.64 -20.64 8.36
N GLN A 71 -7.87 -20.40 8.85
CA GLN A 71 -9.02 -20.13 7.99
C GLN A 71 -8.94 -18.72 7.44
N LEU A 72 -8.71 -17.74 8.31
CA LEU A 72 -8.58 -16.34 7.91
C LEU A 72 -7.36 -16.11 7.01
N LYS A 73 -6.24 -16.79 7.28
CA LYS A 73 -5.05 -16.76 6.42
C LYS A 73 -5.37 -17.18 4.98
N LYS A 74 -6.13 -18.26 4.79
CA LYS A 74 -6.55 -18.72 3.45
C LYS A 74 -7.43 -17.69 2.75
N ILE A 75 -8.40 -17.13 3.46
CA ILE A 75 -9.30 -16.10 2.92
C ILE A 75 -8.49 -14.88 2.46
N MET A 76 -7.55 -14.42 3.30
CA MET A 76 -6.70 -13.27 2.97
C MET A 76 -5.80 -13.54 1.77
N LEU A 77 -5.19 -14.72 1.68
CA LEU A 77 -4.36 -15.08 0.52
C LEU A 77 -5.16 -15.06 -0.78
N VAL A 78 -6.36 -15.68 -0.80
CA VAL A 78 -7.23 -15.67 -1.98
C VAL A 78 -7.62 -14.24 -2.35
N ALA A 79 -8.05 -13.43 -1.37
CA ALA A 79 -8.45 -12.04 -1.62
C ALA A 79 -7.29 -11.21 -2.21
N ILE A 80 -6.09 -11.32 -1.65
CA ILE A 80 -4.90 -10.60 -2.13
C ILE A 80 -4.55 -11.03 -3.56
N THR A 81 -4.57 -12.34 -3.86
CA THR A 81 -4.29 -12.84 -5.21
C THR A 81 -5.33 -12.34 -6.22
N SER A 82 -6.62 -12.39 -5.89
CA SER A 82 -7.69 -11.91 -6.78
C SER A 82 -7.58 -10.41 -7.07
N ILE A 83 -7.40 -9.59 -6.03
CA ILE A 83 -7.27 -8.13 -6.19
C ILE A 83 -6.00 -7.80 -6.99
N GLY A 84 -4.88 -8.46 -6.67
CA GLY A 84 -3.62 -8.27 -7.39
C GLY A 84 -3.75 -8.61 -8.88
N SER A 85 -4.38 -9.73 -9.22
CA SER A 85 -4.61 -10.12 -10.62
C SER A 85 -5.51 -9.14 -11.38
N GLU A 86 -6.56 -8.61 -10.74
CA GLU A 86 -7.44 -7.61 -11.35
C GLU A 86 -6.69 -6.29 -11.64
N LEU A 87 -5.86 -5.84 -10.70
CA LEU A 87 -5.05 -4.62 -10.88
C LEU A 87 -4.05 -4.78 -12.03
N VAL A 88 -3.36 -5.92 -12.11
CA VAL A 88 -2.45 -6.22 -13.24
C VAL A 88 -3.22 -6.26 -14.55
N GLY A 89 -4.40 -6.89 -14.58
CA GLY A 89 -5.26 -6.92 -15.76
C GLY A 89 -5.59 -5.51 -16.26
N LYS A 90 -6.07 -4.63 -15.37
CA LYS A 90 -6.39 -3.22 -15.65
C LYS A 90 -5.19 -2.37 -16.11
N LEU A 91 -3.96 -2.78 -15.80
CA LEU A 91 -2.75 -2.07 -16.24
C LEU A 91 -2.28 -2.52 -17.63
N VAL A 92 -2.62 -3.75 -18.06
CA VAL A 92 -2.18 -4.34 -19.33
C VAL A 92 -3.20 -4.11 -20.46
N THR A 93 -4.49 -4.20 -20.17
CA THR A 93 -5.60 -3.92 -21.11
C THR A 93 -6.14 -2.52 -20.92
#